data_AF-A0A4R6YF27-F1
#
_entry.id   AF-A0A4R6YF27-F1
#
_cell.length_a   1.000
_cell.length_b   1.000
_cell.length_c   1.000
_cell.angle_alpha   90.00
_cell.angle_beta   90.00
_cell.angle_gamma   90.00
#
_symmetry.space_group_name_H-M   'P 1'
#
loop_
_entity.id
_entity.type
_entity.pdbx_description
1 polymer ?
#
loop_
_entity_poly.entity_id
_entity_poly.type
_entity_poly.pdbx_seq_one_letter_code
_entity_poly.pdbx_strand_id
1 'polypeptide(L)'
;ENDETHWVGHDRTKTIDHDETVHVKHDRTETVDNNETITVHNNRTETVDGNETITVHKNRTETVDKNETITVHANRSRTVDGNESVAVKKNRSKKVDKNELDRIGKNWSVKVSQFKTESIGKASLQRVGLAKATQVGQSYTRNVGTMMTTTVGRSRSDRVANNHSSNVGDTYSVTAGKASNVKMDGDSISLTIGKSSLVMKKDGTIRLRGVKIEVDSSKGQRYTAKGGNIQMKGKKILENGG
;
A
#
# COMPACT_ATOMS: atom_id res chain seq x y z
N GLU A 1 -45.83 -10.28 -61.47
CA GLU A 1 -46.72 -10.19 -60.30
C GLU A 1 -46.10 -11.14 -59.29
N ASN A 2 -45.29 -10.62 -58.37
CA ASN A 2 -44.21 -11.39 -57.74
C ASN A 2 -44.27 -11.41 -56.21
N ASP A 3 -45.37 -10.92 -55.62
CA ASP A 3 -45.54 -10.82 -54.18
C ASP A 3 -46.47 -11.93 -53.69
N GLU A 4 -46.11 -12.58 -52.58
CA GLU A 4 -46.92 -13.58 -51.90
C GLU A 4 -47.34 -13.08 -50.52
N THR A 5 -48.60 -13.32 -50.15
CA THR A 5 -49.08 -13.14 -48.78
C THR A 5 -49.75 -14.43 -48.31
N HIS A 6 -49.57 -14.75 -47.03
CA HIS A 6 -50.16 -15.93 -46.41
C HIS A 6 -50.68 -15.56 -45.02
N TRP A 7 -51.89 -16.01 -44.69
CA TRP A 7 -52.56 -15.69 -43.43
C TRP A 7 -53.18 -16.95 -42.80
N VAL A 8 -53.04 -17.08 -41.48
CA VAL A 8 -53.65 -18.13 -40.66
C VAL A 8 -54.38 -17.44 -39.52
N GLY A 9 -55.70 -17.67 -39.39
CA GLY A 9 -56.54 -16.93 -38.42
C GLY A 9 -56.54 -17.45 -36.98
N HIS A 10 -55.91 -18.60 -36.74
CA HIS A 10 -55.76 -19.24 -35.43
C HIS A 10 -54.35 -19.82 -35.34
N ASP A 11 -54.21 -21.12 -35.07
CA ASP A 11 -52.93 -21.75 -34.77
C ASP A 11 -52.31 -22.36 -36.04
N ARG A 12 -50.98 -22.33 -36.10
CA ARG A 12 -50.18 -23.02 -37.12
C ARG A 12 -49.22 -23.98 -36.46
N THR A 13 -49.22 -25.23 -36.92
CA THR A 13 -48.19 -26.22 -36.59
C THR A 13 -47.49 -26.64 -37.87
N LYS A 14 -46.17 -26.80 -37.81
CA LYS A 14 -45.36 -27.30 -38.92
C LYS A 14 -44.44 -28.40 -38.40
N THR A 15 -44.44 -29.53 -39.09
CA THR A 15 -43.54 -30.66 -38.81
C THR A 15 -42.73 -30.95 -40.06
N ILE A 16 -41.43 -31.16 -39.89
CA ILE A 16 -40.49 -31.57 -40.92
C ILE A 16 -39.79 -32.80 -40.37
N ASP A 17 -39.94 -33.95 -41.02
CA ASP A 17 -39.43 -35.24 -40.48
C ASP A 17 -37.91 -35.40 -40.62
N HIS A 18 -37.30 -34.65 -41.54
CA HIS A 18 -35.87 -34.71 -41.82
C HIS A 18 -35.24 -33.31 -41.71
N ASP A 19 -34.89 -32.70 -42.84
CA ASP A 19 -34.14 -31.46 -42.87
C ASP A 19 -34.98 -30.30 -43.42
N GLU A 20 -34.80 -29.12 -42.83
CA GLU A 20 -35.34 -27.86 -43.35
C GLU A 20 -34.19 -26.92 -43.72
N THR A 21 -34.26 -26.35 -44.92
CA THR A 21 -33.37 -25.27 -45.36
C THR A 21 -34.23 -24.08 -45.77
N VAL A 22 -33.97 -22.92 -45.16
CA VAL A 22 -34.61 -21.65 -45.52
C VAL A 22 -33.53 -20.74 -46.09
N HIS A 23 -33.69 -20.32 -47.34
CA HIS A 23 -32.78 -19.38 -47.99
C HIS A 23 -33.52 -18.09 -48.36
N VAL A 24 -33.20 -17.01 -47.67
CA VAL A 24 -33.68 -15.65 -47.97
C VAL A 24 -32.53 -14.91 -48.66
N LYS A 25 -32.74 -14.44 -49.89
CA LYS A 25 -31.67 -13.81 -50.69
C LYS A 25 -31.35 -12.36 -50.30
N HIS A 26 -32.29 -11.72 -49.63
CA HIS A 26 -32.20 -10.34 -49.15
C HIS A 26 -32.43 -10.34 -47.64
N ASP A 27 -33.34 -9.50 -47.15
CA ASP A 27 -33.54 -9.27 -45.73
C ASP A 27 -34.68 -10.14 -45.17
N ARG A 28 -34.55 -10.55 -43.90
CA ARG A 28 -35.61 -11.19 -43.12
C ARG A 28 -35.97 -10.27 -41.95
N THR A 29 -37.26 -10.10 -41.71
CA THR A 29 -37.80 -9.52 -40.48
C THR A 29 -38.75 -10.52 -39.86
N GLU A 30 -38.63 -10.69 -38.56
CA GLU A 30 -39.51 -11.54 -37.76
C GLU A 30 -40.01 -10.73 -36.57
N THR A 31 -41.29 -10.90 -36.22
CA THR A 31 -41.90 -10.22 -35.09
C THR A 31 -42.79 -11.21 -34.37
N VAL A 32 -42.56 -11.35 -33.07
CA VAL A 32 -43.35 -12.17 -32.16
C VAL A 32 -43.84 -11.25 -31.05
N ASP A 33 -45.15 -10.95 -31.01
CA ASP A 33 -45.69 -9.93 -30.10
C ASP A 33 -45.67 -10.33 -28.62
N ASN A 34 -45.63 -11.63 -28.34
CA ASN A 34 -45.67 -12.18 -26.99
C ASN A 34 -44.33 -12.83 -26.62
N ASN A 35 -44.28 -14.16 -26.57
CA ASN A 35 -43.13 -14.91 -26.10
C ASN A 35 -42.59 -15.79 -27.22
N GLU A 36 -41.26 -15.84 -27.32
CA GLU A 36 -40.55 -16.78 -28.17
C GLU A 36 -39.84 -17.82 -27.30
N THR A 37 -39.85 -19.08 -27.73
CA THR A 37 -39.06 -20.15 -27.10
C THR A 37 -38.43 -20.98 -28.20
N ILE A 38 -37.11 -21.07 -28.18
CA ILE A 38 -36.32 -21.87 -29.10
C ILE A 38 -35.65 -22.99 -28.31
N THR A 39 -35.88 -24.23 -28.71
CA THR A 39 -35.18 -25.39 -28.16
C THR A 39 -34.37 -26.05 -29.26
N VAL A 40 -33.06 -26.22 -29.02
CA VAL A 40 -32.16 -26.98 -29.89
C VAL A 40 -31.57 -28.10 -29.04
N HIS A 41 -31.83 -29.36 -29.40
CA HIS A 41 -31.41 -30.51 -28.59
C HIS A 41 -29.90 -30.82 -28.69
N ASN A 42 -29.30 -30.51 -29.84
CA ASN A 42 -27.89 -30.75 -30.11
C ASN A 42 -27.12 -29.42 -30.13
N ASN A 43 -26.51 -29.09 -31.26
CA ASN A 43 -25.62 -27.93 -31.38
C ASN A 43 -26.33 -26.78 -32.11
N ARG A 44 -26.08 -25.54 -31.65
CA ARG A 44 -26.37 -24.32 -32.41
C ARG A 44 -25.05 -23.72 -32.85
N THR A 45 -24.96 -23.36 -34.13
CA THR A 45 -23.89 -22.53 -34.68
C THR A 45 -24.54 -21.35 -35.35
N GLU A 46 -24.03 -20.17 -35.05
CA GLU A 46 -24.53 -18.90 -35.58
C GLU A 46 -23.33 -18.13 -36.13
N THR A 47 -23.52 -17.50 -37.28
CA THR A 47 -22.50 -16.71 -37.94
C THR A 47 -23.15 -15.45 -38.47
N VAL A 48 -22.61 -14.32 -38.05
CA VAL A 48 -23.00 -12.99 -38.51
C VAL A 48 -21.72 -12.34 -39.03
N ASP A 49 -21.59 -12.22 -40.34
CA ASP A 49 -20.40 -11.63 -40.97
C ASP A 49 -20.34 -10.11 -40.76
N GLY A 50 -21.51 -9.49 -40.53
CA GLY A 50 -21.66 -8.08 -40.22
C GLY A 50 -21.66 -7.79 -38.72
N ASN A 51 -22.40 -6.75 -38.34
CA ASN A 51 -22.55 -6.36 -36.93
C ASN A 51 -23.77 -7.01 -36.31
N GLU A 52 -23.64 -7.46 -35.05
CA GLU A 52 -24.75 -7.93 -34.23
C GLU A 52 -25.10 -6.88 -33.17
N THR A 53 -26.39 -6.64 -32.93
CA THR A 53 -26.88 -5.79 -31.84
C THR A 53 -28.00 -6.51 -31.12
N ILE A 54 -27.84 -6.69 -29.81
CA ILE A 54 -28.83 -7.31 -28.93
C ILE A 54 -29.30 -6.27 -27.93
N THR A 55 -30.61 -6.00 -27.89
CA THR A 55 -31.23 -5.13 -26.89
C THR A 55 -32.15 -5.94 -25.99
N VAL A 56 -31.90 -5.91 -24.68
CA VAL A 56 -32.78 -6.51 -23.67
C VAL A 56 -33.23 -5.39 -22.73
N HIS A 57 -34.52 -5.04 -22.77
CA HIS A 57 -35.05 -3.92 -21.98
C HIS A 57 -35.19 -4.22 -20.48
N LYS A 58 -35.28 -5.52 -20.12
CA LYS A 58 -35.42 -5.98 -18.73
C LYS A 58 -34.15 -6.72 -18.32
N ASN A 59 -34.29 -7.95 -17.81
CA ASN A 59 -33.19 -8.73 -17.25
C ASN A 59 -32.71 -9.79 -18.25
N ARG A 60 -31.40 -10.09 -18.21
CA ARG A 60 -30.79 -11.25 -18.88
C ARG A 60 -30.23 -12.18 -17.80
N THR A 61 -30.54 -13.47 -17.93
CA THR A 61 -29.90 -14.55 -17.16
C THR A 61 -29.28 -15.52 -18.15
N GLU A 62 -28.05 -15.93 -17.88
CA GLU A 62 -27.29 -16.85 -18.73
C GLU A 62 -26.68 -17.94 -17.85
N THR A 63 -26.73 -19.17 -18.32
CA THR A 63 -26.20 -20.33 -17.60
C THR A 63 -25.46 -21.22 -18.59
N VAL A 64 -24.21 -21.51 -18.26
CA VAL A 64 -23.34 -22.43 -19.00
C VAL A 64 -22.85 -23.48 -18.01
N ASP A 65 -23.32 -24.72 -18.15
CA ASP A 65 -23.03 -25.79 -17.18
C ASP A 65 -21.56 -26.26 -17.21
N LYS A 66 -20.90 -26.05 -18.34
CA LYS A 66 -19.50 -26.46 -18.55
C LYS A 66 -18.59 -25.24 -18.71
N ASN A 67 -18.06 -25.03 -19.91
CA ASN A 67 -17.03 -24.03 -20.17
C ASN A 67 -17.55 -22.96 -21.11
N GLU A 68 -17.10 -21.73 -20.88
CA GLU A 68 -17.33 -20.57 -21.74
C GLU A 68 -15.97 -20.01 -22.20
N THR A 69 -15.84 -19.72 -23.48
CA THR A 69 -14.68 -19.06 -24.08
C THR A 69 -15.16 -17.84 -24.86
N ILE A 70 -14.62 -16.67 -24.53
CA ILE A 70 -14.90 -15.42 -25.24
C ILE A 70 -13.59 -14.91 -25.84
N THR A 71 -13.58 -14.70 -27.15
CA THR A 71 -12.47 -14.07 -27.87
C THR A 71 -12.93 -12.76 -28.47
N VAL A 72 -12.21 -11.67 -28.16
CA VAL A 72 -12.42 -10.35 -28.78
C VAL A 72 -11.09 -9.93 -29.37
N HIS A 73 -11.02 -9.82 -30.70
CA HIS A 73 -9.76 -9.53 -31.40
C HIS A 73 -9.31 -8.07 -31.29
N ALA A 74 -10.27 -7.15 -31.13
CA ALA A 74 -10.01 -5.72 -30.99
C ALA A 74 -10.30 -5.27 -29.55
N ASN A 75 -11.28 -4.38 -29.37
CA ASN A 75 -11.54 -3.72 -28.10
C ASN A 75 -12.81 -4.26 -27.42
N ARG A 76 -12.78 -4.35 -26.09
CA ARG A 76 -13.97 -4.58 -25.26
C ARG A 76 -14.19 -3.38 -24.35
N SER A 77 -15.37 -2.78 -24.42
CA SER A 77 -15.85 -1.77 -23.47
C SER A 77 -17.00 -2.37 -22.65
N ARG A 78 -17.08 -2.01 -21.36
CA ARG A 78 -18.15 -2.43 -20.47
C ARG A 78 -18.49 -1.29 -19.52
N THR A 79 -19.78 -0.99 -19.42
CA THR A 79 -20.33 -0.05 -18.44
C THR A 79 -21.34 -0.78 -17.58
N VAL A 80 -21.29 -0.54 -16.28
CA VAL A 80 -22.28 -1.01 -15.30
C VAL A 80 -22.59 0.18 -14.42
N ASP A 81 -23.80 0.74 -14.54
CA ASP A 81 -24.21 1.92 -13.77
C ASP A 81 -24.54 1.58 -12.31
N GLY A 82 -24.95 0.33 -12.09
CA GLY A 82 -25.20 -0.24 -10.77
C GLY A 82 -23.98 -0.93 -10.16
N ASN A 83 -24.24 -1.92 -9.30
CA ASN A 83 -23.19 -2.69 -8.66
C ASN A 83 -22.73 -3.88 -9.52
N GLU A 84 -21.44 -4.19 -9.46
CA GLU A 84 -20.88 -5.42 -10.02
C GLU A 84 -20.38 -6.34 -8.90
N SER A 85 -20.76 -7.62 -8.95
CA SER A 85 -20.26 -8.67 -8.05
C SER A 85 -19.75 -9.85 -8.88
N VAL A 86 -18.57 -10.34 -8.53
CA VAL A 86 -17.92 -11.48 -9.20
C VAL A 86 -17.45 -12.48 -8.15
N ALA A 87 -17.96 -13.71 -8.24
CA ALA A 87 -17.54 -14.82 -7.39
C ALA A 87 -16.76 -15.86 -8.21
N VAL A 88 -15.49 -16.05 -7.86
CA VAL A 88 -14.64 -17.11 -8.41
C VAL A 88 -14.37 -18.12 -7.30
N LYS A 89 -14.93 -19.33 -7.42
CA LYS A 89 -14.82 -20.38 -6.38
C LYS A 89 -13.46 -21.10 -6.36
N LYS A 90 -12.70 -20.99 -7.44
CA LYS A 90 -11.36 -21.56 -7.60
C LYS A 90 -10.35 -20.42 -7.82
N ASN A 91 -9.56 -20.50 -8.89
CA ASN A 91 -8.47 -19.56 -9.16
C ASN A 91 -8.86 -18.52 -10.22
N ARG A 92 -8.37 -17.30 -10.06
CA ARG A 92 -8.40 -16.24 -11.09
C ARG A 92 -6.95 -15.91 -11.48
N SER A 93 -6.63 -16.03 -12.77
CA SER A 93 -5.38 -15.54 -13.34
C SER A 93 -5.66 -14.35 -14.26
N LYS A 94 -4.81 -13.33 -14.22
CA LYS A 94 -4.90 -12.13 -15.06
C LYS A 94 -3.53 -11.83 -15.63
N LYS A 95 -3.45 -11.66 -16.95
CA LYS A 95 -2.25 -11.22 -17.66
C LYS A 95 -2.58 -9.96 -18.45
N VAL A 96 -1.76 -8.93 -18.29
CA VAL A 96 -1.86 -7.66 -19.00
C VAL A 96 -0.47 -7.34 -19.56
N ASP A 97 -0.33 -7.31 -20.88
CA ASP A 97 0.99 -7.14 -21.53
C ASP A 97 1.49 -5.70 -21.50
N LYS A 98 0.58 -4.73 -21.36
CA LYS A 98 0.89 -3.30 -21.29
C LYS A 98 0.56 -2.75 -19.90
N ASN A 99 -0.53 -2.02 -19.77
CA ASN A 99 -0.84 -1.24 -18.56
C ASN A 99 -2.22 -1.57 -18.01
N GLU A 100 -2.36 -1.46 -16.69
CA GLU A 100 -3.62 -1.52 -15.95
C GLU A 100 -3.73 -0.28 -15.07
N LEU A 101 -4.92 0.33 -15.01
CA LEU A 101 -5.21 1.51 -14.20
C LEU A 101 -6.54 1.32 -13.49
N ASP A 102 -6.50 1.41 -12.17
CA ASP A 102 -7.69 1.39 -11.31
C ASP A 102 -7.93 2.79 -10.73
N ARG A 103 -9.15 3.33 -10.90
CA ARG A 103 -9.58 4.58 -10.27
C ARG A 103 -10.72 4.32 -9.31
N ILE A 104 -10.44 4.41 -8.01
CA ILE A 104 -11.41 4.18 -6.94
C ILE A 104 -11.77 5.53 -6.31
N GLY A 105 -13.06 5.88 -6.34
CA GLY A 105 -13.54 7.17 -5.83
C GLY A 105 -13.71 7.24 -4.30
N LYS A 106 -13.78 6.09 -3.62
CA LYS A 106 -13.91 5.99 -2.16
C LYS A 106 -12.86 5.03 -1.59
N ASN A 107 -13.30 3.86 -1.12
CA ASN A 107 -12.44 2.94 -0.38
C ASN A 107 -12.01 1.74 -1.26
N TRP A 108 -10.72 1.40 -1.20
CA TRP A 108 -10.19 0.16 -1.75
C TRP A 108 -9.71 -0.74 -0.60
N SER A 109 -10.38 -1.88 -0.41
CA SER A 109 -9.99 -2.88 0.59
C SER A 109 -9.53 -4.16 -0.10
N VAL A 110 -8.41 -4.71 0.35
CA VAL A 110 -7.86 -5.99 -0.11
C VAL A 110 -7.52 -6.83 1.12
N LYS A 111 -8.16 -8.00 1.23
CA LYS A 111 -7.88 -8.97 2.29
C LYS A 111 -7.25 -10.22 1.67
N VAL A 112 -6.10 -10.62 2.20
CA VAL A 112 -5.37 -11.82 1.76
C VAL A 112 -5.15 -12.71 2.98
N SER A 113 -5.52 -13.99 2.88
CA SER A 113 -5.49 -14.91 4.03
C SER A 113 -4.13 -15.57 4.24
N GLN A 114 -3.36 -15.78 3.17
CA GLN A 114 -2.09 -16.50 3.22
C GLN A 114 -0.92 -15.58 2.87
N PHE A 115 -0.74 -15.28 1.59
CA PHE A 115 0.46 -14.59 1.12
C PHE A 115 0.17 -13.64 -0.04
N LYS A 116 0.82 -12.47 -0.01
CA LYS A 116 0.76 -11.45 -1.06
C LYS A 116 2.18 -11.07 -1.46
N THR A 117 2.49 -11.18 -2.75
CA THR A 117 3.75 -10.69 -3.35
C THR A 117 3.47 -9.52 -4.27
N GLU A 118 4.29 -8.48 -4.19
CA GLU A 118 4.30 -7.38 -5.15
C GLU A 118 5.73 -7.17 -5.64
N SER A 119 5.95 -7.42 -6.93
CA SER A 119 7.26 -7.26 -7.58
C SER A 119 7.21 -6.07 -8.53
N ILE A 120 8.09 -5.09 -8.31
CA ILE A 120 8.15 -3.85 -9.10
C ILE A 120 9.45 -3.84 -9.89
N GLY A 121 9.36 -3.86 -11.22
CA GLY A 121 10.54 -3.94 -12.10
C GLY A 121 11.30 -2.62 -12.28
N LYS A 122 10.65 -1.46 -12.08
CA LYS A 122 11.28 -0.14 -12.30
C LYS A 122 11.13 0.79 -11.10
N ALA A 123 9.91 1.25 -10.80
CA ALA A 123 9.68 2.25 -9.78
C ALA A 123 8.30 2.10 -9.10
N SER A 124 8.22 2.48 -7.83
CA SER A 124 6.98 2.55 -7.05
C SER A 124 6.96 3.85 -6.24
N LEU A 125 5.81 4.52 -6.23
CA LEU A 125 5.60 5.76 -5.48
C LEU A 125 4.30 5.69 -4.70
N GLN A 126 4.37 5.95 -3.40
CA GLN A 126 3.20 5.99 -2.52
C GLN A 126 3.05 7.38 -1.92
N ARG A 127 1.94 8.06 -2.25
CA ARG A 127 1.54 9.33 -1.64
C ARG A 127 0.38 9.08 -0.68
N VAL A 128 0.45 9.68 0.50
CA VAL A 128 -0.56 9.53 1.55
C VAL A 128 -0.96 10.92 2.03
N GLY A 129 -2.27 11.21 2.05
CA GLY A 129 -2.78 12.55 2.38
C GLY A 129 -2.84 12.85 3.88
N LEU A 130 -3.34 11.90 4.69
CA LEU A 130 -3.55 12.10 6.12
C LEU A 130 -2.64 11.23 6.99
N ALA A 131 -2.75 9.91 6.90
CA ALA A 131 -2.02 8.98 7.76
C ALA A 131 -1.75 7.63 7.08
N LYS A 132 -0.63 7.01 7.44
CA LYS A 132 -0.27 5.63 7.09
C LYS A 132 0.16 4.90 8.35
N ALA A 133 -0.45 3.73 8.60
CA ALA A 133 -0.02 2.81 9.65
C ALA A 133 0.45 1.50 9.02
N THR A 134 1.58 0.99 9.50
CA THR A 134 2.11 -0.33 9.13
C THR A 134 2.26 -1.14 10.40
N GLN A 135 1.57 -2.28 10.49
CA GLN A 135 1.68 -3.22 11.59
C GLN A 135 2.20 -4.54 11.05
N VAL A 136 3.18 -5.13 11.74
CA VAL A 136 3.82 -6.38 11.34
C VAL A 136 3.85 -7.31 12.55
N GLY A 137 3.36 -8.54 12.39
CA GLY A 137 3.23 -9.50 13.50
C GLY A 137 4.51 -10.27 13.83
N GLN A 138 5.42 -10.40 12.86
CA GLN A 138 6.69 -11.10 13.03
C GLN A 138 7.86 -10.19 12.60
N SER A 139 8.54 -10.51 11.50
CA SER A 139 9.71 -9.78 11.03
C SER A 139 9.36 -8.72 9.97
N TYR A 140 10.07 -7.60 10.01
CA TYR A 140 10.02 -6.55 8.99
C TYR A 140 11.45 -6.16 8.58
N THR A 141 11.80 -6.44 7.32
CA THR A 141 13.12 -6.15 6.75
C THR A 141 12.97 -5.17 5.59
N ARG A 142 13.83 -4.14 5.54
CA ARG A 142 13.87 -3.16 4.46
C ARG A 142 15.29 -3.05 3.89
N ASN A 143 15.52 -3.66 2.73
CA ASN A 143 16.78 -3.54 1.99
C ASN A 143 16.69 -2.38 0.99
N VAL A 144 17.70 -1.52 0.96
CA VAL A 144 17.75 -0.35 0.07
C VAL A 144 19.11 -0.34 -0.64
N GLY A 145 19.11 -0.24 -1.98
CA GLY A 145 20.33 -0.43 -2.77
C GLY A 145 21.24 0.79 -2.88
N THR A 146 20.69 2.01 -2.86
CA THR A 146 21.47 3.25 -3.08
C THR A 146 21.34 4.22 -1.91
N MET A 147 20.14 4.77 -1.68
CA MET A 147 19.92 5.81 -0.69
C MET A 147 18.58 5.66 0.02
N MET A 148 18.58 5.84 1.35
CA MET A 148 17.39 5.96 2.17
C MET A 148 17.39 7.29 2.91
N THR A 149 16.47 8.19 2.56
CA THR A 149 16.24 9.45 3.27
C THR A 149 14.93 9.38 4.05
N THR A 150 14.95 9.81 5.31
CA THR A 150 13.75 9.91 6.14
C THR A 150 13.67 11.32 6.72
N THR A 151 12.74 12.12 6.21
CA THR A 151 12.44 13.45 6.73
C THR A 151 11.21 13.38 7.61
N VAL A 152 11.31 13.89 8.84
CA VAL A 152 10.21 13.89 9.79
C VAL A 152 9.94 15.34 10.19
N GLY A 153 8.75 15.83 9.88
CA GLY A 153 8.40 17.24 10.11
C GLY A 153 8.26 17.62 11.59
N ARG A 154 7.84 16.68 12.45
CA ARG A 154 7.60 16.93 13.88
C ARG A 154 8.48 16.10 14.80
N SER A 155 8.25 14.78 14.87
CA SER A 155 8.93 13.93 15.84
C SER A 155 9.04 12.49 15.37
N ARG A 156 10.17 11.84 15.68
CA ARG A 156 10.39 10.41 15.51
C ARG A 156 10.61 9.78 16.88
N SER A 157 9.98 8.63 17.14
CA SER A 157 10.15 7.86 18.37
C SER A 157 10.33 6.39 18.01
N ASP A 158 11.42 5.81 18.51
CA ASP A 158 11.73 4.39 18.35
C ASP A 158 11.73 3.76 19.75
N ARG A 159 10.86 2.76 19.97
CA ARG A 159 10.86 1.95 21.20
C ARG A 159 11.27 0.54 20.84
N VAL A 160 12.38 0.11 21.40
CA VAL A 160 12.96 -1.21 21.13
C VAL A 160 13.03 -1.95 22.45
N ALA A 161 12.32 -3.08 22.55
CA ALA A 161 12.19 -3.83 23.80
C ALA A 161 13.50 -4.55 24.18
N ASN A 162 14.24 -5.01 23.18
CA ASN A 162 15.50 -5.72 23.36
C ASN A 162 16.65 -4.82 22.92
N ASN A 163 17.18 -5.05 21.72
CA ASN A 163 18.40 -4.39 21.25
C ASN A 163 18.11 -3.40 20.12
N HIS A 164 18.53 -2.14 20.30
CA HIS A 164 18.63 -1.16 19.22
C HIS A 164 20.09 -1.05 18.77
N SER A 165 20.41 -1.61 17.61
CA SER A 165 21.76 -1.60 17.03
C SER A 165 21.81 -0.76 15.76
N SER A 166 22.83 0.08 15.63
CA SER A 166 23.09 0.90 14.44
C SER A 166 24.54 0.70 13.99
N ASN A 167 24.72 0.03 12.84
CA ASN A 167 26.03 -0.21 12.21
C ASN A 167 26.17 0.69 10.98
N VAL A 168 27.07 1.66 11.03
CA VAL A 168 27.27 2.65 9.95
C VAL A 168 28.69 2.52 9.40
N GLY A 169 28.80 2.36 8.07
CA GLY A 169 30.08 2.10 7.40
C GLY A 169 30.97 3.32 7.19
N ASP A 170 30.41 4.52 7.28
CA ASP A 170 31.16 5.79 7.17
C ASP A 170 30.89 6.69 8.39
N THR A 171 29.99 7.67 8.32
CA THR A 171 29.81 8.66 9.38
C THR A 171 28.45 8.55 10.10
N TYR A 172 28.48 8.43 11.44
CA TYR A 172 27.31 8.62 12.30
C TYR A 172 27.28 10.05 12.86
N SER A 173 26.66 10.95 12.11
CA SER A 173 26.53 12.36 12.51
C SER A 173 25.20 12.59 13.22
N VAL A 174 25.28 13.23 14.39
CA VAL A 174 24.14 13.82 15.08
C VAL A 174 24.36 15.32 15.14
N THR A 175 23.86 16.01 14.12
CA THR A 175 23.83 17.47 14.13
C THR A 175 22.55 17.92 14.80
N ALA A 176 22.65 18.26 16.07
CA ALA A 176 21.59 18.98 16.77
C ALA A 176 21.71 20.46 16.44
N GLY A 177 20.74 21.04 15.73
CA GLY A 177 20.80 22.45 15.31
C GLY A 177 20.74 23.48 16.45
N LYS A 178 20.53 23.05 17.70
CA LYS A 178 20.45 23.97 18.85
C LYS A 178 21.26 23.54 20.07
N ALA A 179 21.23 22.26 20.47
CA ALA A 179 21.88 21.84 21.70
C ALA A 179 22.22 20.34 21.71
N SER A 180 23.51 20.03 21.68
CA SER A 180 24.10 19.21 22.77
C SER A 180 23.99 17.68 22.71
N ASN A 181 25.00 17.04 23.30
CA ASN A 181 25.14 15.58 23.38
C ASN A 181 24.55 15.03 24.67
N VAL A 182 23.80 13.92 24.58
CA VAL A 182 23.29 13.15 25.72
C VAL A 182 23.83 11.73 25.65
N LYS A 183 24.50 11.29 26.72
CA LYS A 183 24.91 9.91 26.96
C LYS A 183 24.25 9.43 28.24
N MET A 184 23.65 8.24 28.19
CA MET A 184 23.13 7.52 29.33
C MET A 184 23.55 6.06 29.23
N ASP A 185 24.18 5.55 30.29
CA ASP A 185 24.57 4.15 30.41
C ASP A 185 24.30 3.66 31.86
N GLY A 186 24.43 2.36 32.11
CA GLY A 186 24.18 1.75 33.43
C GLY A 186 25.15 2.22 34.52
N ASP A 187 26.17 2.99 34.12
CA ASP A 187 27.29 3.40 34.93
C ASP A 187 27.43 4.93 34.99
N SER A 188 26.69 5.72 34.23
CA SER A 188 27.16 7.07 33.92
C SER A 188 26.23 7.80 32.98
N ILE A 189 26.08 9.09 33.22
CA ILE A 189 25.40 9.99 32.31
C ILE A 189 26.36 11.12 32.00
N SER A 190 26.51 11.42 30.71
CA SER A 190 27.37 12.52 30.32
C SER A 190 26.76 13.40 29.26
N LEU A 191 26.90 14.69 29.54
CA LEU A 191 26.41 15.76 28.71
C LEU A 191 27.56 16.67 28.38
N THR A 192 27.69 16.96 27.09
CA THR A 192 28.81 17.77 26.64
C THR A 192 28.38 18.69 25.52
N ILE A 193 28.82 19.94 25.70
CA ILE A 193 28.51 21.08 24.86
C ILE A 193 29.75 21.97 24.88
N GLY A 194 30.53 21.99 23.80
CA GLY A 194 31.79 22.74 23.76
C GLY A 194 32.84 22.23 24.76
N LYS A 195 33.63 23.13 25.40
CA LYS A 195 34.68 22.80 26.42
C LYS A 195 34.10 22.33 27.74
N SER A 196 32.78 22.42 27.84
CA SER A 196 32.00 22.08 29.00
C SER A 196 31.65 20.60 28.95
N SER A 197 32.20 19.85 29.88
CA SER A 197 31.84 18.45 30.06
C SER A 197 31.24 18.24 31.43
N LEU A 198 30.15 17.52 31.45
CA LEU A 198 29.52 16.96 32.62
C LEU A 198 29.56 15.45 32.51
N VAL A 199 30.16 14.81 33.51
CA VAL A 199 30.21 13.36 33.61
C VAL A 199 29.80 12.96 35.01
N MET A 200 28.81 12.08 35.08
CA MET A 200 28.38 11.38 36.28
C MET A 200 28.77 9.92 36.14
N LYS A 201 29.13 9.27 37.24
CA LYS A 201 29.57 7.88 37.26
C LYS A 201 28.81 7.04 38.29
N LYS A 202 28.87 5.73 38.10
CA LYS A 202 28.19 4.64 38.84
C LYS A 202 28.72 4.51 40.25
N ASP A 203 29.99 4.88 40.40
CA ASP A 203 30.73 4.93 41.63
C ASP A 203 30.44 6.21 42.45
N GLY A 204 29.58 7.12 41.95
CA GLY A 204 29.21 8.38 42.60
C GLY A 204 30.09 9.58 42.21
N THR A 205 31.14 9.38 41.43
CA THR A 205 32.05 10.45 41.04
C THR A 205 31.44 11.34 39.97
N ILE A 206 31.50 12.66 40.20
CA ILE A 206 31.10 13.66 39.21
C ILE A 206 32.30 14.48 38.79
N ARG A 207 32.41 14.72 37.49
CA ARG A 207 33.47 15.51 36.89
C ARG A 207 32.87 16.55 35.99
N LEU A 208 33.17 17.80 36.35
CA LEU A 208 32.88 18.95 35.52
C LEU A 208 34.18 19.55 35.03
N ARG A 209 34.18 19.89 33.75
CA ARG A 209 35.35 20.49 33.10
C ARG A 209 34.91 21.55 32.11
N GLY A 210 35.84 22.45 31.82
CA GLY A 210 35.75 23.67 31.02
C GLY A 210 37.15 24.26 30.87
N VAL A 211 37.33 25.24 29.99
CA VAL A 211 38.62 25.95 29.80
C VAL A 211 38.67 27.19 30.65
N LYS A 212 37.63 27.98 30.46
CA LYS A 212 37.16 28.83 31.51
C LYS A 212 36.11 28.00 32.22
N ILE A 213 36.51 27.42 33.34
CA ILE A 213 35.55 27.00 34.35
C ILE A 213 35.41 28.21 35.26
N GLU A 214 34.60 29.16 34.82
CA GLU A 214 34.16 30.21 35.72
C GLU A 214 33.17 29.59 36.69
N VAL A 215 33.61 29.50 37.94
CA VAL A 215 32.75 29.18 39.07
C VAL A 215 32.61 30.46 39.87
N ASP A 216 31.50 31.16 39.68
CA ASP A 216 31.20 32.46 40.30
C ASP A 216 30.08 32.29 41.36
N SER A 217 30.19 32.85 42.59
CA SER A 217 29.19 32.63 43.70
C SER A 217 29.06 33.79 44.73
N SER A 218 27.93 33.92 45.47
CA SER A 218 27.55 35.13 46.27
C SER A 218 27.48 35.08 47.83
N LYS A 219 26.89 34.09 48.50
CA LYS A 219 26.87 33.99 50.01
C LYS A 219 28.13 33.28 50.57
N GLY A 220 28.91 32.67 49.67
CA GLY A 220 30.07 31.84 49.95
C GLY A 220 29.99 30.49 49.25
N GLN A 221 31.10 30.05 48.67
CA GLN A 221 31.26 28.68 48.21
C GLN A 221 31.65 27.84 49.40
N ARG A 222 30.82 26.86 49.77
CA ARG A 222 31.13 25.95 50.86
C ARG A 222 31.56 24.61 50.29
N TYR A 223 32.84 24.32 50.45
CA TYR A 223 33.39 23.01 50.18
C TYR A 223 33.50 22.29 51.53
N THR A 224 32.85 21.14 51.68
CA THR A 224 32.84 20.39 52.94
C THR A 224 33.10 18.92 52.64
N ALA A 225 34.10 18.35 53.30
CA ALA A 225 34.42 16.94 53.26
C ALA A 225 34.30 16.37 54.67
N LYS A 226 33.15 15.78 55.02
CA LYS A 226 32.93 15.16 56.34
C LYS A 226 33.78 13.89 56.44
N GLY A 227 34.89 13.95 57.18
CA GLY A 227 35.84 12.84 57.35
C GLY A 227 36.89 12.71 56.23
N GLY A 228 37.03 13.71 55.36
CA GLY A 228 37.97 13.69 54.23
C GLY A 228 38.56 15.07 53.93
N ASN A 229 39.38 15.16 52.87
CA ASN A 229 40.17 16.35 52.59
C ASN A 229 39.69 17.10 51.34
N ILE A 230 39.92 18.43 51.35
CA ILE A 230 39.78 19.28 50.16
C ILE A 230 41.19 19.67 49.71
N GLN A 231 41.48 19.49 48.41
CA GLN A 231 42.79 19.80 47.83
C GLN A 231 42.63 20.68 46.59
N MET A 232 43.40 21.79 46.56
CA MET A 232 43.46 22.74 45.45
C MET A 232 44.91 22.97 45.03
N LYS A 233 45.14 23.04 43.71
CA LYS A 233 46.46 23.23 43.12
C LYS A 233 46.37 24.13 41.90
N GLY A 234 47.27 25.09 41.80
CA GLY A 234 47.38 26.05 40.70
C GLY A 234 48.74 26.75 40.72
N LYS A 235 49.18 27.29 39.58
CA LYS A 235 50.48 27.96 39.44
C LYS A 235 50.57 29.21 40.32
N LYS A 236 49.43 29.91 40.43
CA LYS A 236 49.19 31.02 41.35
C LYS A 236 47.75 30.91 41.85
N ILE A 237 47.58 30.98 43.16
CA ILE A 237 46.29 31.01 43.87
C ILE A 237 46.25 32.34 44.62
N LEU A 238 45.20 33.13 44.43
CA LEU A 238 45.04 34.47 45.00
C LEU A 238 43.88 34.46 46.01
N GLU A 239 44.09 35.00 47.21
CA GLU A 239 43.12 35.07 48.31
C GLU A 239 43.06 36.49 48.93
N ASN A 240 41.89 36.94 49.36
CA ASN A 240 41.74 38.24 50.05
C ASN A 240 42.07 38.05 51.53
N GLY A 241 43.20 38.59 51.99
CA GLY A 241 43.77 38.30 53.30
C GLY A 241 42.95 38.79 54.50
N GLY A 242 42.87 37.92 55.51
CA GLY A 242 43.78 37.95 56.65
C GLY A 242 44.34 36.55 56.91
#